data_AF-A0A2E3UVU2-F1
#
_entry.id   AF-A0A2E3UVU2-F1
#
_cell.length_a   1.000
_cell.length_b   1.000
_cell.length_c   1.000
_cell.angle_alpha   90.00
_cell.angle_beta   90.00
_cell.angle_gamma   90.00
#
_symmetry.space_group_name_H-M   'P 1'
#
loop_
_entity.id
_entity.type
_entity.pdbx_description
1 polymer ?
#
loop_
_entity_poly.entity_id
_entity_poly.type
_entity_poly.pdbx_seq_one_letter_code
_entity_poly.pdbx_strand_id
1 'polypeptide(L)' 'MINKKEIIVSCPTCKKKLLYNPESSYRPFCSPACKDDDLIAWSDQEFKIKGQEMSDEDLQEEERKQKRNQNGR' A
#
# COMPACT_ATOMS: atom_id res chain seq x y z
N MET A 1 29.71 18.69 -3.44
CA MET A 1 28.80 19.02 -2.33
C MET A 1 27.42 18.50 -2.72
N ILE A 2 26.90 17.47 -2.05
CA ILE A 2 25.56 16.95 -2.37
C ILE A 2 24.56 17.89 -1.71
N ASN A 3 23.82 18.66 -2.49
CA ASN A 3 22.64 19.39 -2.02
C ASN A 3 21.59 18.37 -1.56
N LYS A 4 21.68 17.94 -0.30
CA LYS A 4 20.72 17.01 0.28
C LYS A 4 19.44 17.77 0.58
N LYS A 5 18.50 17.75 -0.37
CA LYS A 5 17.16 18.29 -0.17
C LYS A 5 16.51 17.53 0.97
N GLU A 6 16.15 18.23 2.04
CA GLU A 6 15.43 17.65 3.16
C GLU A 6 14.02 17.26 2.71
N ILE A 7 13.70 15.97 2.79
CA ILE A 7 12.39 15.42 2.44
C ILE A 7 11.65 15.21 3.76
N ILE A 8 10.52 15.88 3.95
CA ILE A 8 9.62 15.63 5.08
C ILE A 8 8.49 14.72 4.61
N VAL A 9 8.25 13.64 5.34
CA VAL A 9 7.16 12.68 5.09
C VAL A 9 6.25 12.58 6.30
N SER A 10 5.07 12.00 6.12
CA SER A 10 4.15 11.68 7.22
C SER A 10 4.24 10.19 7.55
N CYS A 11 4.35 9.85 8.83
CA CYS A 11 4.28 8.48 9.32
C CYS A 11 2.93 7.85 8.88
N PRO A 12 2.91 6.70 8.19
CA PRO A 12 1.67 6.08 7.74
C PRO A 12 0.70 5.74 8.89
N THR A 13 1.24 5.32 10.04
CA THR A 13 0.48 4.87 11.21
C THR A 13 -0.14 6.04 11.99
N CYS A 14 0.69 6.95 12.50
CA CYS A 14 0.25 8.01 13.42
C CYS A 14 0.19 9.42 12.80
N LYS A 15 0.50 9.55 11.50
CA LYS A 15 0.49 10.80 10.72
C LYS A 15 1.45 11.90 11.17
N LYS A 16 2.34 11.64 12.14
CA LYS A 16 3.40 12.56 12.55
C LYS A 16 4.31 12.91 11.36
N LYS A 17 4.63 14.20 11.17
CA LYS A 17 5.62 14.64 10.19
C LYS A 17 7.05 14.38 10.69
N LEU A 18 7.90 13.84 9.84
CA LEU A 18 9.30 13.55 10.15
C LEU A 18 10.23 13.75 8.95
N LEU A 19 11.50 14.01 9.23
CA LEU A 19 12.55 14.02 8.21
C LEU A 19 12.79 12.59 7.70
N TYR A 20 12.82 12.42 6.38
CA TYR A 20 13.19 11.17 5.73
C TYR A 20 14.72 10.96 5.81
N ASN A 21 15.17 10.37 6.92
CA ASN A 21 16.59 10.20 7.22
C ASN A 21 17.17 8.82 6.81
N PRO A 22 18.04 8.67 5.78
CA PRO A 22 18.77 7.44 5.37
C PRO A 22 19.37 6.55 6.46
N GLU A 23 19.58 7.04 7.67
CA GLU A 23 20.10 6.24 8.78
C GLU A 23 19.01 5.54 9.61
N SER A 24 17.74 5.95 9.53
CA SER A 24 16.66 5.29 10.28
C SER A 24 16.24 3.98 9.61
N SER A 25 16.31 2.86 10.33
CA SER A 25 15.97 1.52 9.79
C SER A 25 14.46 1.24 9.69
N TYR A 26 13.62 2.13 10.23
CA TYR A 26 12.17 1.96 10.29
C TYR A 26 11.41 3.02 9.47
N ARG A 27 12.06 3.72 8.55
CA ARG A 27 11.35 4.62 7.63
C ARG A 27 10.34 3.84 6.77
N PRO A 28 9.19 4.45 6.38
CA PRO A 28 8.80 5.84 6.62
C PRO A 28 8.15 6.11 7.99
N PHE A 29 8.17 5.16 8.92
CA PHE A 29 7.55 5.29 10.23
C PHE A 29 8.38 6.18 11.18
N CYS A 30 7.75 6.73 12.21
CA CYS A 30 8.44 7.56 13.19
C CYS A 30 9.08 6.78 14.35
N SER A 31 8.74 5.51 14.51
CA SER A 31 9.27 4.62 15.55
C SER A 31 9.15 3.15 15.11
N PRO A 32 9.86 2.22 15.79
CA PRO A 32 9.65 0.78 15.63
C PRO A 32 8.21 0.36 15.92
N ALA A 33 7.59 0.90 16.99
CA ALA A 33 6.19 0.60 17.33
C ALA A 33 5.22 0.91 16.17
N CYS A 34 5.33 2.08 15.54
CA CYS A 34 4.47 2.41 14.41
C CYS A 34 4.65 1.48 13.20
N LYS A 35 5.86 0.93 12.99
CA LYS A 35 6.11 -0.07 11.94
C LYS A 35 5.41 -1.38 12.26
N ASP A 36 5.46 -1.82 13.52
CA ASP A 36 4.84 -3.08 13.94
C ASP A 36 3.32 -2.96 13.94
N ASP A 37 2.76 -1.83 14.38
CA ASP A 37 1.32 -1.55 14.32
C ASP A 37 0.78 -1.59 12.88
N ASP A 38 1.52 -1.05 11.90
CA ASP A 38 1.14 -1.11 10.48
C ASP A 38 1.09 -2.57 10.00
N LEU A 39 2.08 -3.39 10.37
CA LEU A 39 2.10 -4.82 10.05
C LEU A 39 0.92 -5.58 10.67
N ILE A 40 0.54 -5.26 11.91
CA ILE A 40 -0.62 -5.84 12.59
C ILE A 40 -1.90 -5.46 11.84
N ALA A 41 -2.10 -4.18 11.49
CA ALA A 41 -3.28 -3.74 10.74
C ALA A 41 -3.41 -4.44 9.37
N TRP A 42 -2.29 -4.78 8.72
CA TRP A 42 -2.28 -5.63 7.53
C TRP A 42 -2.71 -7.06 7.83
N SER A 43 -2.17 -7.66 8.90
CA SER A 43 -2.55 -9.00 9.36
C SER A 43 -4.06 -9.08 9.67
N ASP A 44 -4.60 -8.03 10.28
CA ASP A 44 -6.00 -7.95 10.70
C ASP A 44 -6.95 -7.50 9.58
N GLN A 45 -6.46 -7.35 8.35
CA GLN A 45 -7.23 -6.94 7.17
C GLN A 45 -7.97 -5.60 7.33
N GLU A 46 -7.37 -4.66 8.07
CA GLU A 46 -7.95 -3.33 8.26
C GLU A 46 -7.83 -2.46 7.00
N PHE A 47 -6.81 -2.71 6.17
CA PHE A 47 -6.62 -2.01 4.90
C PHE A 47 -7.46 -2.63 3.78
N LYS A 48 -8.35 -1.83 3.20
CA LYS A 48 -9.22 -2.24 2.09
C LYS A 48 -9.15 -1.23 0.96
N ILE A 49 -8.94 -1.72 -0.26
CA ILE A 49 -9.09 -0.93 -1.47
C ILE A 49 -10.53 -1.11 -1.93
N LYS A 50 -11.26 0.00 -2.09
CA LYS A 50 -12.61 -0.06 -2.66
C LYS A 50 -12.51 -0.58 -4.10
N GLY A 51 -13.21 -1.68 -4.37
CA GLY A 51 -13.43 -2.13 -5.73
C GLY A 51 -14.40 -1.21 -6.47
N GLN A 52 -14.40 -1.31 -7.79
CA GLN A 52 -15.49 -0.77 -8.60
C GLN A 52 -16.73 -1.66 -8.39
N GLU A 53 -17.91 -1.07 -8.26
CA GLU A 53 -19.15 -1.85 -8.29
C GLU A 53 -19.30 -2.44 -9.70
N MET A 54 -19.39 -3.77 -9.76
CA MET A 54 -19.60 -4.52 -11.00
C MET A 54 -21.01 -5.08 -11.00
N SER A 55 -21.70 -4.96 -12.13
CA SER A 55 -22.96 -5.67 -12.34
C SER A 55 -22.71 -7.16 -12.59
N ASP A 56 -23.75 -7.99 -12.48
CA ASP A 56 -23.66 -9.42 -12.83
C ASP A 56 -23.23 -9.63 -14.30
N GLU A 57 -23.59 -8.70 -15.19
CA GLU A 57 -23.16 -8.71 -16.60
C GLU A 57 -21.66 -8.43 -16.75
N ASP A 58 -21.14 -7.46 -16.00
CA ASP A 58 -19.70 -7.14 -15.99
C ASP A 58 -18.88 -8.33 -15.48
N LEU A 59 -19.35 -9.01 -14.43
CA LEU A 59 -18.70 -10.19 -13.86
C LEU A 59 -18.64 -11.35 -14.88
N GLN A 60 -19.74 -11.59 -15.60
CA GLN A 60 -19.81 -12.64 -16.63
C GLN A 60 -18.90 -12.34 -17.82
N GLU A 61 -18.80 -11.07 -18.25
CA GLU A 61 -17.93 -10.66 -19.34
C GLU A 61 -16.45 -10.81 -18.97
N GLU A 62 -16.06 -10.45 -17.75
CA GLU A 62 -14.68 -10.66 -17.27
C GLU A 62 -14.32 -12.14 -17.19
N GLU A 63 -15.22 -13.00 -16.71
CA GLU A 63 -15.00 -14.46 -16.69
C GLU A 63 -14.83 -15.02 -18.11
N ARG A 64 -15.62 -14.55 -19.08
CA ARG A 64 -15.51 -14.93 -20.50
C ARG A 64 -14.17 -14.52 -21.10
N LYS A 65 -13.70 -13.29 -20.83
CA LYS A 65 -12.38 -12.81 -21.28
C LYS A 65 -11.25 -13.65 -20.70
N GLN A 66 -11.32 -14.00 -19.42
CA GLN A 66 -10.30 -14.81 -18.75
C GLN A 66 -10.20 -16.22 -19.35
N LYS A 67 -11.33 -16.89 -19.59
CA LYS A 67 -11.36 -18.21 -20.24
C LYS A 67 -10.80 -18.17 -21.67
N ARG A 68 -11.07 -17.09 -22.42
CA ARG A 68 -10.49 -16.88 -23.76
C ARG A 68 -8.97 -16.75 -23.73
N ASN A 69 -8.42 -16.09 -22.71
CA ASN A 69 -6.98 -15.87 -22.58
C ASN A 69 -6.21 -17.12 -22.09
N GLN A 70 -6.88 -18.07 -21.42
CA GLN A 70 -6.26 -19.33 -20.97
C GLN A 70 -6.17 -20.39 -22.07
N ASN A 71 -7.05 -20.34 -23.08
CA ASN A 71 -7.06 -21.29 -24.19
C ASN A 71 -6.04 -20.99 -25.30
N GLY A 72 -5.15 -20.01 -25.08
CA GLY A 72 -4.12 -19.58 -26.04
C GLY A 72 -2.68 -19.97 -25.67
N ARG A 73 -2.47 -20.90 -24.73
CA ARG A 73 -1.14 -21.42 -24.38
C ARG A 73 -1.03 -22.91 -24.67
#